data_AF-A0AAJ1TVU3-F1
#
_entry.id   AF-A0AAJ1TVU3-F1
#
_cell.length_a   1.000
_cell.length_b   1.000
_cell.length_c   1.000
_cell.angle_alpha   90.00
_cell.angle_beta   90.00
_cell.angle_gamma   90.00
#
_symmetry.space_group_name_H-M   'P 1'
#
loop_
_entity.id
_entity.type
_entity.pdbx_description
1 polymer ?
#
loop_
_entity_poly.entity_id
_entity_poly.type
_entity_poly.pdbx_seq_one_letter_code
_entity_poly.pdbx_strand_id
1 'polypeptide(L)'
;MSHPHLRLVAETARDEAPAVAPRTHHEQLSLFDFRPVQRVICFPMADLHGEVFARVFSLARPSIVIDARAYPYFDLNALSRQRAFSLFEDTSSHYVHRHIDLRPPSDQCGRWRVRGTAMDVLTAFAQPSDRTVTCLAVLLNGRTDVDVLDEALRHSEAGRPVHWRVETLEGVPGLSS
;
A
#
# COMPACT_ATOMS: atom_id res chain seq x y z
N MET A 1 2.69 -17.07 29.05
CA MET A 1 3.11 -16.26 27.89
C MET A 1 4.62 -16.41 27.77
N SER A 2 5.11 -16.90 26.63
CA SER A 2 6.53 -17.23 26.44
C SER A 2 7.28 -15.98 26.00
N HIS A 3 8.23 -15.50 26.82
CA HIS A 3 9.16 -14.46 26.43
C HIS A 3 10.33 -15.09 25.66
N PRO A 4 10.76 -14.54 24.51
CA PRO A 4 11.94 -15.05 23.83
C PRO A 4 13.17 -14.82 24.70
N HIS A 5 13.80 -15.89 25.15
CA HIS A 5 15.04 -15.86 25.93
C HIS A 5 16.24 -16.04 24.98
N LEU A 6 17.01 -14.98 24.79
CA LEU A 6 18.34 -15.06 24.16
C LEU A 6 19.31 -15.70 25.17
N ARG A 7 19.80 -16.89 24.85
CA ARG A 7 20.82 -17.60 25.64
C ARG A 7 22.13 -17.60 24.85
N LEU A 8 23.11 -16.83 25.33
CA LEU A 8 24.48 -16.92 24.83
C LEU A 8 25.06 -18.27 25.27
N VAL A 9 25.37 -19.13 24.30
CA VAL A 9 26.02 -20.41 24.52
C VAL A 9 27.53 -20.18 24.50
N ALA A 10 28.20 -20.42 25.62
CA ALA A 10 29.65 -20.40 25.67
C ALA A 10 30.20 -21.54 24.77
N GLU A 11 31.24 -21.21 24.01
CA GLU A 11 31.86 -22.09 23.01
C GLU A 11 32.40 -23.38 23.65
N THR A 12 31.66 -24.47 23.49
CA THR A 12 32.25 -25.81 23.55
C THR A 12 32.83 -26.12 22.18
N ALA A 13 34.16 -26.28 22.13
CA ALA A 13 34.96 -26.65 20.97
C ALA A 13 34.24 -27.68 20.08
N ARG A 14 33.82 -27.22 18.91
CA ARG A 14 33.42 -28.06 17.77
C ARG A 14 34.42 -27.78 16.65
N ASP A 15 34.85 -28.85 15.99
CA ASP A 15 35.76 -28.88 14.84
C ASP A 15 35.66 -27.62 13.98
N GLU A 16 36.82 -26.98 13.78
CA GLU A 16 37.01 -25.80 12.96
C GLU A 16 36.69 -26.12 11.48
N ALA A 17 35.41 -26.01 11.12
CA ALA A 17 35.08 -25.48 9.80
C ALA A 17 35.53 -24.00 9.81
N PRO A 18 36.21 -23.50 8.76
CA PRO A 18 36.75 -22.15 8.76
C PRO A 18 35.63 -21.16 9.06
N ALA A 19 35.80 -20.41 10.15
CA ALA A 19 34.88 -19.38 10.58
C ALA A 19 34.59 -18.46 9.38
N VAL A 20 33.35 -18.49 8.91
CA VAL A 20 32.86 -17.63 7.84
C VAL A 20 33.24 -16.20 8.23
N ALA A 21 34.04 -15.55 7.38
CA ALA A 21 34.55 -14.21 7.62
C ALA A 21 33.43 -13.29 8.13
N PRO A 22 33.70 -12.42 9.12
CA PRO A 22 32.70 -11.51 9.66
C PRO A 22 32.15 -10.67 8.51
N ARG A 23 30.91 -10.97 8.11
CA ARG A 23 30.17 -10.18 7.12
C ARG A 23 30.12 -8.75 7.63
N THR A 24 30.40 -7.80 6.76
CA THR A 24 30.31 -6.38 7.10
C THR A 24 28.89 -6.08 7.62
N HIS A 25 28.74 -5.12 8.54
CA HIS A 25 27.43 -4.74 9.10
C HIS A 25 26.37 -4.46 8.00
N HIS A 26 26.81 -3.96 6.85
CA HIS A 26 25.99 -3.74 5.66
C HIS A 26 25.42 -5.05 5.05
N GLU A 27 26.21 -6.12 5.01
CA GLU A 27 25.80 -7.45 4.52
C GLU A 27 24.88 -8.21 5.49
N GLN A 28 24.84 -7.82 6.77
CA GLN A 28 23.88 -8.35 7.73
C GLN A 28 22.53 -7.65 7.62
N LEU A 29 22.53 -6.35 7.31
CA LEU A 29 21.31 -5.56 7.10
C LEU A 29 20.62 -5.86 5.76
N SER A 30 21.34 -6.32 4.74
CA SER A 30 20.73 -6.76 3.47
C SER A 30 19.80 -7.98 3.61
N LEU A 31 19.84 -8.68 4.75
CA LEU A 31 18.91 -9.77 5.09
C LEU A 31 17.53 -9.26 5.57
N PHE A 32 17.42 -7.98 5.92
CA PHE A 32 16.19 -7.37 6.39
C PHE A 32 15.66 -6.38 5.34
N ASP A 33 14.37 -6.46 5.06
CA ASP A 33 13.72 -5.53 4.13
C ASP A 33 13.50 -4.17 4.81
N PHE A 34 14.45 -3.25 4.60
CA PHE A 34 14.38 -1.87 5.11
C PHE A 34 13.69 -0.90 4.13
N ARG A 35 12.99 -1.40 3.11
CA ARG A 35 12.32 -0.52 2.16
C ARG A 35 11.24 0.31 2.86
N PRO A 36 11.11 1.60 2.52
CA PRO A 36 10.03 2.42 3.06
C PRO A 36 8.67 1.80 2.73
N VAL A 37 7.80 1.76 3.74
CA VAL A 37 6.42 1.27 3.59
C VAL A 37 5.54 2.42 3.11
N GLN A 38 4.92 2.25 1.94
CA GLN A 38 3.95 3.18 1.39
C GLN A 38 2.54 2.66 1.66
N ARG A 39 1.66 3.52 2.18
CA ARG A 39 0.29 3.16 2.54
C ARG A 39 -0.63 3.42 1.35
N VAL A 40 -1.48 2.45 1.03
CA VAL A 40 -2.48 2.54 -0.05
C VAL A 40 -3.85 2.26 0.56
N ILE A 41 -4.66 3.31 0.71
CA ILE A 41 -6.02 3.18 1.22
C ILE A 41 -6.96 3.03 0.03
N CYS A 42 -7.65 1.91 -0.02
CA CYS A 42 -8.56 1.59 -1.10
C CYS A 42 -9.99 2.02 -0.79
N PHE A 43 -10.59 2.80 -1.69
CA PHE A 43 -11.97 3.27 -1.60
C PHE A 43 -12.82 2.58 -2.69
N PRO A 44 -13.54 1.48 -2.37
CA PRO A 44 -14.47 0.83 -3.28
C PRO A 44 -15.73 1.68 -3.45
N MET A 45 -15.77 2.52 -4.48
CA MET A 45 -16.75 3.59 -4.59
C MET A 45 -18.20 3.07 -4.76
N ALA A 46 -18.46 1.97 -5.46
CA ALA A 46 -19.84 1.47 -5.64
C ALA A 46 -20.55 1.11 -4.32
N ASP A 47 -19.80 0.66 -3.32
CA ASP A 47 -20.34 0.15 -2.05
C ASP A 47 -20.18 1.13 -0.89
N LEU A 48 -19.69 2.35 -1.15
CA LEU A 48 -19.25 3.28 -0.13
C LEU A 48 -20.25 4.42 0.11
N HIS A 49 -20.64 4.61 1.37
CA HIS A 49 -21.41 5.79 1.76
C HIS A 49 -20.50 7.04 1.82
N GLY A 50 -20.98 8.18 1.29
CA GLY A 50 -20.21 9.41 1.18
C GLY A 50 -19.68 9.99 2.49
N GLU A 51 -20.44 9.86 3.58
CA GLU A 51 -19.97 10.24 4.92
C GLU A 51 -18.83 9.36 5.45
N VAL A 52 -18.85 8.07 5.12
CA VAL A 52 -17.76 7.15 5.49
C VAL A 52 -16.51 7.53 4.70
N PHE A 53 -16.66 7.78 3.40
CA PHE A 53 -15.58 8.32 2.57
C PHE A 53 -14.96 9.56 3.20
N ALA A 54 -15.77 10.59 3.48
CA ALA A 54 -15.30 11.86 4.02
C ALA A 54 -14.56 11.67 5.34
N ARG A 55 -15.13 10.88 6.28
CA ARG A 55 -14.52 10.60 7.57
C ARG A 55 -13.17 9.89 7.43
N VAL A 56 -13.10 8.81 6.66
CA VAL A 56 -11.85 8.06 6.46
C VAL A 56 -10.80 8.96 5.80
N PHE A 57 -11.20 9.71 4.79
CA PHE A 57 -10.33 10.59 4.04
C PHE A 57 -9.72 11.71 4.91
N SER A 58 -10.54 12.37 5.73
CA SER A 58 -10.08 13.39 6.67
C SER A 58 -9.16 12.84 7.76
N LEU A 59 -9.39 11.61 8.24
CA LEU A 59 -8.53 10.96 9.22
C LEU A 59 -7.19 10.53 8.61
N ALA A 60 -7.22 9.92 7.43
CA ALA A 60 -6.04 9.40 6.78
C ALA A 60 -5.15 10.47 6.17
N ARG A 61 -5.72 11.61 5.76
CA ARG A 61 -5.04 12.74 5.10
C ARG A 61 -4.09 12.29 3.98
N PRO A 62 -4.59 11.57 2.96
CA PRO A 62 -3.74 11.10 1.87
C PRO A 62 -3.12 12.29 1.13
N SER A 63 -1.86 12.18 0.72
CA SER A 63 -1.19 13.25 -0.05
C SER A 63 -1.58 13.23 -1.52
N ILE A 64 -1.97 12.06 -2.03
CA ILE A 64 -2.34 11.85 -3.44
C ILE A 64 -3.62 11.02 -3.49
N VAL A 65 -4.54 11.42 -4.36
CA VAL A 65 -5.75 10.68 -4.70
C VAL A 65 -5.62 10.19 -6.13
N ILE A 66 -5.56 8.87 -6.31
CA ILE A 66 -5.51 8.23 -7.62
C ILE A 66 -6.90 7.66 -7.90
N ASP A 67 -7.61 8.26 -8.85
CA ASP A 67 -8.82 7.66 -9.37
C ASP A 67 -8.45 6.63 -10.43
N ALA A 68 -8.59 5.35 -10.07
CA ALA A 68 -8.22 4.23 -10.94
C ALA A 68 -9.40 3.72 -11.77
N ARG A 69 -10.59 4.31 -11.62
CA ARG A 69 -11.79 3.91 -12.35
C ARG A 69 -11.74 4.39 -13.79
N ALA A 70 -12.38 3.65 -14.70
CA ALA A 70 -12.48 4.06 -16.10
C ALA A 70 -13.27 5.38 -16.23
N TYR A 71 -14.30 5.54 -15.39
CA TYR A 71 -15.16 6.70 -15.36
C TYR A 71 -15.26 7.28 -13.93
N PRO A 72 -14.68 8.45 -13.65
CA PRO A 72 -14.53 8.99 -12.29
C PRO A 72 -15.78 9.74 -11.83
N TYR A 73 -16.93 9.07 -11.76
CA TYR A 73 -18.17 9.66 -11.25
C TYR A 73 -18.23 9.61 -9.73
N PHE A 74 -18.68 10.69 -9.09
CA PHE A 74 -18.84 10.78 -7.64
C PHE A 74 -20.34 10.71 -7.33
N ASP A 75 -20.89 9.52 -7.52
CA ASP A 75 -22.32 9.23 -7.37
C ASP A 75 -22.61 8.51 -6.03
N LEU A 76 -21.82 8.81 -5.00
CA LEU A 76 -22.04 8.24 -3.67
C LEU A 76 -23.22 8.94 -3.00
N ASN A 77 -24.04 8.17 -2.30
CA ASN A 77 -25.04 8.75 -1.39
C ASN A 77 -24.35 9.68 -0.39
N ALA A 78 -24.85 10.92 -0.28
CA ALA A 78 -24.32 11.99 0.57
C ALA A 78 -22.92 12.54 0.21
N LEU A 79 -22.34 12.23 -0.96
CA LEU A 79 -21.11 12.89 -1.43
C LEU A 79 -21.25 13.29 -2.89
N SER A 80 -21.35 14.60 -3.12
CA SER A 80 -21.27 15.18 -4.45
C SER A 80 -19.82 15.31 -4.91
N ARG A 81 -19.61 15.41 -6.23
CA ARG A 81 -18.30 15.75 -6.81
C ARG A 81 -17.70 17.02 -6.20
N GLN A 82 -18.49 18.08 -6.06
CA GLN A 82 -18.01 19.34 -5.48
C GLN A 82 -17.47 19.11 -4.06
N ARG A 83 -18.23 18.40 -3.22
CA ARG A 83 -17.81 18.09 -1.85
C ARG A 83 -16.56 17.22 -1.80
N ALA A 84 -16.42 16.25 -2.69
CA ALA A 84 -15.22 15.41 -2.77
C ALA A 84 -13.98 16.23 -3.12
N PHE A 85 -14.07 17.14 -4.09
CA PHE A 85 -12.94 17.98 -4.47
C PHE A 85 -12.60 19.03 -3.40
N SER A 86 -13.59 19.59 -2.70
CA SER A 86 -13.33 20.43 -1.53
C SER A 86 -12.58 19.66 -0.43
N LEU A 87 -12.93 18.39 -0.18
CA LEU A 87 -12.18 17.54 0.76
C LEU A 87 -10.71 17.36 0.33
N PHE A 88 -10.45 17.21 -0.97
CA PHE A 88 -9.09 17.09 -1.49
C PHE A 88 -8.28 18.37 -1.29
N GLU A 89 -8.91 19.53 -1.52
CA GLU A 89 -8.29 20.83 -1.29
C GLU A 89 -7.99 21.04 0.22
N ASP A 90 -8.95 20.73 1.09
CA ASP A 90 -8.84 20.88 2.55
C ASP A 90 -7.70 20.02 3.14
N THR A 91 -7.45 18.85 2.58
CA THR A 91 -6.34 17.97 2.98
C THR A 91 -5.04 18.24 2.21
N SER A 92 -5.04 19.17 1.26
CA SER A 92 -3.92 19.44 0.34
C SER A 92 -3.51 18.20 -0.47
N SER A 93 -4.49 17.37 -0.84
CA SER A 93 -4.29 16.17 -1.63
C SER A 93 -4.24 16.49 -3.13
N HIS A 94 -3.29 15.91 -3.84
CA HIS A 94 -3.24 16.01 -5.30
C HIS A 94 -4.11 14.93 -5.95
N TYR A 95 -5.16 15.35 -6.67
CA TYR A 95 -6.03 14.43 -7.41
C TYR A 95 -5.46 14.13 -8.82
N VAL A 96 -5.38 12.86 -9.17
CA VAL A 96 -4.98 12.38 -10.49
C VAL A 96 -5.92 11.27 -10.95
N HIS A 97 -6.43 11.39 -12.18
CA HIS A 97 -7.16 10.31 -12.83
C HIS A 97 -6.20 9.45 -13.67
N ARG A 98 -6.03 8.18 -13.29
CA ARG A 98 -5.21 7.19 -13.99
C ARG A 98 -5.89 5.84 -13.92
N HIS A 99 -6.64 5.49 -14.95
CA HIS A 99 -7.33 4.21 -15.03
C HIS A 99 -6.35 3.02 -14.92
N ILE A 100 -6.70 2.07 -14.06
CA ILE A 100 -6.01 0.77 -13.92
C ILE A 100 -7.05 -0.30 -14.20
N ASP A 101 -6.80 -1.15 -15.19
CA ASP A 101 -7.66 -2.29 -15.49
C ASP A 101 -7.47 -3.39 -14.43
N LEU A 102 -8.37 -3.39 -13.44
CA LEU A 102 -8.36 -4.31 -12.30
C LEU A 102 -9.38 -5.45 -12.45
N ARG A 103 -9.80 -5.75 -13.68
CA ARG A 103 -10.63 -6.95 -13.92
C ARG A 103 -9.91 -8.20 -13.41
N PRO A 104 -10.60 -9.11 -12.70
CA PRO A 104 -9.99 -10.33 -12.19
C PRO A 104 -9.29 -11.11 -13.31
N PRO A 105 -7.97 -11.34 -13.20
CA PRO A 105 -7.23 -12.00 -14.25
C PRO A 105 -7.56 -13.49 -14.29
N SER A 106 -7.89 -14.00 -15.48
CA SER A 106 -8.22 -15.42 -15.72
C SER A 106 -7.00 -16.33 -15.83
N ASP A 107 -5.82 -15.77 -16.07
CA ASP A 107 -4.57 -16.51 -16.27
C ASP A 107 -3.35 -15.79 -15.67
N GLN A 108 -2.20 -16.46 -15.71
CA GLN A 108 -0.95 -15.94 -15.17
C GLN A 108 -0.44 -14.71 -15.93
N CYS A 109 -0.69 -14.62 -17.24
CA CYS A 109 -0.28 -13.46 -18.04
C CYS A 109 -1.04 -12.20 -17.63
N GLY A 110 -2.35 -12.32 -17.42
CA GLY A 110 -3.22 -11.29 -16.89
C GLY A 110 -2.77 -10.82 -15.52
N ARG A 111 -2.43 -11.75 -14.61
CA ARG A 111 -1.89 -11.41 -13.27
C ARG A 111 -0.64 -10.54 -13.37
N TRP A 112 0.31 -10.93 -14.22
CA TRP A 112 1.54 -10.15 -14.44
C TRP A 112 1.26 -8.78 -15.05
N ARG A 113 0.32 -8.69 -15.99
CA ARG A 113 -0.07 -7.41 -16.60
C ARG A 113 -0.67 -6.46 -15.57
N VAL A 114 -1.69 -6.91 -14.82
CA VAL A 114 -2.34 -6.12 -13.77
C VAL A 114 -1.32 -5.65 -12.75
N ARG A 115 -0.45 -6.55 -12.30
CA ARG A 115 0.65 -6.24 -11.38
C ARG A 115 1.60 -5.17 -11.93
N GLY A 116 2.08 -5.35 -13.16
CA GLY A 116 2.97 -4.37 -13.80
C GLY A 116 2.34 -3.00 -13.87
N THR A 117 1.10 -2.92 -14.38
CA THR A 117 0.37 -1.65 -14.50
C THR A 117 0.11 -1.00 -13.14
N ALA A 118 -0.38 -1.75 -12.15
CA ALA A 118 -0.64 -1.21 -10.81
C ALA A 118 0.66 -0.68 -10.15
N MET A 119 1.74 -1.46 -10.24
CA MET A 119 3.05 -1.05 -9.71
C MET A 119 3.57 0.20 -10.41
N ASP A 120 3.50 0.26 -11.74
CA ASP A 120 4.04 1.38 -12.50
C ASP A 120 3.28 2.69 -12.18
N VAL A 121 1.95 2.61 -12.09
CA VAL A 121 1.12 3.77 -11.72
C VAL A 121 1.42 4.21 -10.30
N LEU A 122 1.38 3.31 -9.31
CA LEU A 122 1.56 3.71 -7.91
C LEU A 122 3.00 4.17 -7.63
N THR A 123 4.00 3.53 -8.24
CA THR A 123 5.41 3.91 -8.04
C THR A 123 5.72 5.29 -8.62
N ALA A 124 5.02 5.72 -9.68
CA ALA A 124 5.16 7.07 -10.21
C ALA A 124 4.79 8.16 -9.19
N PHE A 125 4.01 7.81 -8.17
CA PHE A 125 3.53 8.72 -7.12
C PHE A 125 4.13 8.43 -5.73
N ALA A 126 4.77 7.27 -5.55
CA ALA A 126 5.55 7.00 -4.36
C ALA A 126 6.91 7.71 -4.46
N GLN A 127 7.05 8.85 -3.78
CA GLN A 127 8.35 9.49 -3.66
C GLN A 127 9.22 8.69 -2.68
N PRO A 128 10.43 8.28 -3.07
CA PRO A 128 11.45 7.83 -2.13
C PRO A 128 12.04 9.07 -1.45
N SER A 129 11.27 9.75 -0.60
CA SER A 129 11.82 10.78 0.29
C SER A 129 12.07 10.17 1.66
N ASP A 130 13.21 10.48 2.24
CA ASP A 130 13.87 9.74 3.33
C ASP A 130 13.08 9.66 4.66
N ARG A 131 11.91 10.29 4.81
CA ARG A 131 11.27 10.42 6.15
C ARG A 131 9.74 10.45 6.22
N THR A 132 9.01 10.52 5.10
CA THR A 132 7.54 10.62 5.16
C THR A 132 6.88 9.44 4.46
N VAL A 133 6.18 8.62 5.24
CA VAL A 133 5.23 7.61 4.74
C VAL A 133 4.24 8.34 3.83
N THR A 134 4.26 8.06 2.53
CA THR A 134 3.28 8.61 1.60
C THR A 134 2.01 7.77 1.75
N CYS A 135 0.89 8.46 1.96
CA CYS A 135 -0.43 7.84 2.03
C CYS A 135 -1.14 8.14 0.71
N LEU A 136 -1.35 7.10 -0.09
CA LEU A 136 -2.11 7.16 -1.34
C LEU A 136 -3.55 6.74 -1.06
N ALA A 137 -4.51 7.54 -1.52
CA ALA A 137 -5.91 7.10 -1.64
C ALA A 137 -6.15 6.61 -3.06
N VAL A 138 -6.67 5.40 -3.23
CA VAL A 138 -7.00 4.84 -4.53
C VAL A 138 -8.51 4.63 -4.62
N LEU A 139 -9.15 5.33 -5.56
CA LEU A 139 -10.58 5.20 -5.82
C LEU A 139 -10.79 4.07 -6.83
N LEU A 140 -11.59 3.08 -6.45
CA LEU A 140 -11.81 1.82 -7.17
C LEU A 140 -13.31 1.65 -7.45
N ASN A 141 -13.68 0.78 -8.41
CA ASN A 141 -15.11 0.61 -8.71
C ASN A 141 -15.83 -0.10 -7.56
N GLY A 142 -15.26 -1.18 -7.03
CA GLY A 142 -15.89 -1.95 -5.96
C GLY A 142 -14.90 -2.83 -5.20
N ARG A 143 -15.39 -3.65 -4.27
CA ARG A 143 -14.53 -4.50 -3.42
C ARG A 143 -13.66 -5.47 -4.21
N THR A 144 -14.14 -6.03 -5.32
CA THR A 144 -13.34 -6.93 -6.16
C THR A 144 -12.08 -6.27 -6.70
N ASP A 145 -12.13 -4.98 -7.07
CA ASP A 145 -10.94 -4.24 -7.52
C ASP A 145 -9.93 -4.07 -6.37
N VAL A 146 -10.40 -3.97 -5.13
CA VAL A 146 -9.55 -3.91 -3.92
C VAL A 146 -8.76 -5.20 -3.78
N ASP A 147 -9.43 -6.36 -3.90
CA ASP A 147 -8.79 -7.67 -3.77
C ASP A 147 -7.75 -7.89 -4.87
N VAL A 148 -8.07 -7.48 -6.11
CA VAL A 148 -7.15 -7.59 -7.25
C VAL A 148 -5.94 -6.67 -7.07
N LEU A 149 -6.15 -5.44 -6.59
CA LEU A 149 -5.07 -4.50 -6.30
C LEU A 149 -4.19 -4.98 -5.14
N ASP A 150 -4.78 -5.48 -4.05
CA ASP A 150 -4.03 -6.04 -2.93
C ASP A 150 -3.13 -7.19 -3.38
N GLU A 151 -3.68 -8.15 -4.13
CA GLU A 151 -2.90 -9.29 -4.65
C GLU A 151 -1.79 -8.83 -5.62
N ALA A 152 -2.06 -7.83 -6.46
CA ALA A 152 -1.05 -7.24 -7.33
C ALA A 152 0.14 -6.66 -6.54
N LEU A 153 -0.12 -6.08 -5.36
CA LEU A 153 0.86 -5.39 -4.53
C LEU A 153 1.52 -6.26 -3.45
N ARG A 154 0.86 -7.36 -3.04
CA ARG A 154 1.23 -8.24 -1.91
C ARG A 154 2.66 -8.78 -1.94
N HIS A 155 3.24 -8.93 -3.13
CA HIS A 155 4.57 -9.50 -3.31
C HIS A 155 5.53 -8.52 -3.99
N SER A 156 5.68 -7.27 -3.53
CA SER A 156 6.64 -6.32 -4.13
C SER A 156 8.04 -6.97 -4.24
N GLU A 157 8.46 -7.27 -5.47
CA GLU A 157 9.72 -7.94 -5.79
C GLU A 157 10.90 -7.29 -5.07
N ALA A 158 11.93 -8.08 -4.73
CA ALA A 158 13.13 -7.61 -4.04
C ALA A 158 13.88 -6.46 -4.77
N GLY A 159 13.58 -6.21 -6.06
CA GLY A 159 14.13 -5.10 -6.84
C GLY A 159 13.31 -3.79 -6.84
N ARG A 160 12.17 -3.72 -6.15
CA ARG A 160 11.31 -2.52 -6.12
C ARG A 160 11.65 -1.63 -4.91
N PRO A 161 11.54 -0.29 -5.05
CA PRO A 161 12.07 0.67 -4.07
C PRO A 161 11.27 0.78 -2.76
N VAL A 162 10.03 0.27 -2.74
CA VAL A 162 9.09 0.44 -1.62
C VAL A 162 8.37 -0.87 -1.31
N HIS A 163 7.89 -1.00 -0.07
CA HIS A 163 6.91 -2.01 0.31
C HIS A 163 5.52 -1.39 0.33
N TRP A 164 4.52 -2.04 -0.25
CA TRP A 164 3.14 -1.55 -0.24
C TRP A 164 2.38 -2.13 0.94
N ARG A 165 1.67 -1.27 1.67
CA ARG A 165 0.67 -1.69 2.66
C ARG A 165 -0.69 -1.26 2.16
N VAL A 166 -1.46 -2.22 1.65
CA VAL A 166 -2.86 -1.99 1.29
C VAL A 166 -3.70 -2.00 2.56
N GLU A 167 -4.52 -0.97 2.73
CA GLU A 167 -5.45 -0.83 3.81
C GLU A 167 -6.87 -0.72 3.23
N THR A 168 -7.76 -1.57 3.72
CA THR A 168 -9.19 -1.44 3.47
C THR A 168 -9.79 -0.44 4.46
N LEU A 169 -10.99 0.04 4.17
CA LEU A 169 -11.70 1.01 5.03
C LEU A 169 -11.92 0.50 6.46
N GLU A 170 -11.93 -0.81 6.69
CA GLU A 170 -12.07 -1.40 8.04
C GLU A 170 -10.75 -1.38 8.83
N GLY A 171 -9.62 -1.25 8.15
CA GLY A 171 -8.28 -1.23 8.75
C GLY A 171 -7.76 0.16 9.14
N VAL A 172 -8.50 1.23 8.85
CA VAL A 172 -8.08 2.59 9.22
C VAL A 172 -8.41 2.85 10.71
N PRO A 173 -7.41 3.19 11.56
CA PRO A 173 -7.61 3.41 12.99
C PRO A 173 -8.70 4.47 13.25
N GLY A 174 -9.65 4.14 14.14
CA GLY A 174 -10.74 5.05 14.52
C GLY A 174 -12.08 4.82 13.80
N LEU A 175 -12.20 3.76 12.98
CA LEU A 175 -13.47 3.36 12.34
C LEU A 175 -14.16 2.17 13.01
N SER A 176 -13.48 1.46 13.91
CA SER A 176 -14.08 0.44 14.76
C SER A 176 -14.80 1.13 15.91
N SER A 177 -16.12 1.31 15.78
CA SER A 177 -17.03 1.62 16.90
C SER A 177 -17.73 0.33 17.31
#